data_AF-A0A947GC59-F1
#
_entry.id   AF-A0A947GC59-F1
#
_cell.length_a   1.000
_cell.length_b   1.000
_cell.length_c   1.000
_cell.angle_alpha   90.00
_cell.angle_beta   90.00
_cell.angle_gamma   90.00
#
_symmetry.space_group_name_H-M   'P 1'
#
loop_
_entity.id
_entity.type
_entity.pdbx_description
1 polymer ?
#
loop_
_entity_poly.entity_id
_entity_poly.type
_entity_poly.pdbx_seq_one_letter_code
_entity_poly.pdbx_strand_id
1 'polypeptide(L)'
;MRTGLILPNDDIAAIVADAVGDWIEDGDIVCVTEAVVARSQNRYMSCRELADDIRAKLDLKPGARLAVVSPIASRNRFALVLRAAAMATRGGTVVVQFSLPYDEVGNQVIDPEFARTRLRLKKVYKSLLEARGNTPHLNILIREVVAALVLQQHGFQILAMRKIMGRGIADVTVRDPGGAVAPLEVTFSEVEKAVRQAAALKADMPEATRAYAATVDLARRTVTLYDAATGGAEPAVVGFYPYGDVEEDMRDPEAIAEAEVGEGAFRHPITGVDYRRLYRETILAGGAQAEVFFAENPLKVYDRGYLDGVILGEVHGREASRELFLSFGARVPVVTLDEIGPPPWGVIGSNVSNYDECRLKLLPEDADATAEAIRRAIRERSRKDVEVLIFGDGAYKDPDTGIYELADPYPAIGQSEGLRTVRLRTGLKLKMHVDTLYQQGLSREEIASRLSGARSAGADEVGTTPRNLSSLVATLADLVAGSADAGTPIVVVRGYLPSEGR
;
A
#
# COMPACT_ATOMS: atom_id res chain seq x y z
N MET A 1 -25.39 -16.10 0.29
CA MET A 1 -26.78 -16.10 0.76
C MET A 1 -27.08 -14.76 1.37
N ARG A 2 -28.27 -14.21 1.10
CA ARG A 2 -28.71 -12.97 1.73
C ARG A 2 -29.32 -13.26 3.09
N THR A 3 -28.87 -12.54 4.11
CA THR A 3 -29.51 -12.54 5.44
C THR A 3 -30.35 -11.28 5.60
N GLY A 4 -31.17 -11.24 6.65
CA GLY A 4 -31.68 -9.97 7.16
C GLY A 4 -30.55 -9.06 7.67
N LEU A 5 -30.92 -7.87 8.14
CA LEU A 5 -29.97 -6.97 8.80
C LEU A 5 -29.46 -7.62 10.09
N ILE A 6 -28.15 -7.74 10.22
CA ILE A 6 -27.49 -8.18 11.46
C ILE A 6 -27.18 -6.93 12.28
N LEU A 7 -27.58 -6.93 13.55
CA LEU A 7 -27.46 -5.83 14.49
C LEU A 7 -26.57 -6.23 15.68
N PRO A 8 -26.11 -5.23 16.48
CA PRO A 8 -25.37 -5.52 17.70
C PRO A 8 -26.15 -6.39 18.68
N ASN A 9 -25.47 -7.40 19.22
CA ASN A 9 -25.95 -8.43 20.16
C ASN A 9 -26.91 -9.48 19.58
N ASP A 10 -27.01 -9.57 18.25
CA ASP A 10 -27.75 -10.65 17.59
C ASP A 10 -27.05 -12.02 17.78
N ASP A 11 -27.84 -13.09 17.82
CA ASP A 11 -27.32 -14.47 17.82
C ASP A 11 -26.91 -14.88 16.40
N ILE A 12 -25.64 -14.64 16.07
CA ILE A 12 -25.09 -14.96 14.76
C ILE A 12 -25.14 -16.47 14.46
N ALA A 13 -25.05 -17.34 15.46
CA ALA A 13 -25.08 -18.79 15.26
C ALA A 13 -26.48 -19.23 14.81
N ALA A 14 -27.51 -18.74 15.49
CA ALA A 14 -28.90 -18.98 15.08
C ALA A 14 -29.18 -18.38 13.70
N ILE A 15 -28.79 -17.12 13.45
CA ILE A 15 -29.02 -16.45 12.16
C ILE A 15 -28.39 -17.22 11.00
N VAL A 16 -27.14 -17.68 11.17
CA VAL A 16 -26.45 -18.45 10.11
C VAL A 16 -27.12 -19.81 9.91
N ALA A 17 -27.46 -20.53 10.98
CA ALA A 17 -28.16 -21.82 10.90
C ALA A 17 -29.51 -21.70 10.19
N ASP A 18 -30.24 -20.61 10.47
CA ASP A 18 -31.50 -20.27 9.83
C ASP A 18 -31.34 -19.94 8.35
N ALA A 19 -30.30 -19.17 8.03
CA ALA A 19 -30.02 -18.74 6.66
C ALA A 19 -29.61 -19.92 5.77
N VAL A 20 -28.76 -20.84 6.25
CA VAL A 20 -28.31 -21.99 5.44
C VAL A 20 -29.42 -23.03 5.26
N GLY A 21 -30.33 -23.20 6.21
CA GLY A 21 -31.48 -24.10 6.08
C GLY A 21 -31.12 -25.57 5.80
N ASP A 22 -32.08 -26.32 5.27
CA ASP A 22 -32.00 -27.79 5.18
C ASP A 22 -31.30 -28.32 3.91
N TRP A 23 -30.90 -27.45 2.97
CA TRP A 23 -30.24 -27.86 1.72
C TRP A 23 -28.72 -28.05 1.88
N ILE A 24 -28.19 -27.76 3.07
CA ILE A 24 -26.79 -27.98 3.42
C ILE A 24 -26.50 -29.49 3.44
N GLU A 25 -25.30 -29.87 3.00
CA GLU A 25 -24.88 -31.27 2.91
C GLU A 25 -23.68 -31.54 3.82
N ASP A 26 -23.51 -32.80 4.21
CA ASP A 26 -22.36 -33.22 5.01
C ASP A 26 -21.06 -32.89 4.26
N GLY A 27 -20.12 -32.25 4.95
CA GLY A 27 -18.83 -31.76 4.45
C GLY A 27 -18.87 -30.48 3.62
N ASP A 28 -20.01 -29.77 3.57
CA ASP A 28 -20.03 -28.39 3.12
C ASP A 28 -19.21 -27.49 4.07
N ILE A 29 -18.61 -26.42 3.52
CA ILE A 29 -17.97 -25.36 4.31
C ILE A 29 -18.86 -24.12 4.26
N VAL A 30 -19.37 -23.71 5.42
CA VAL A 30 -20.15 -22.47 5.58
C VAL A 30 -19.19 -21.33 5.94
N CYS A 31 -19.02 -20.40 5.01
CA CYS A 31 -18.16 -19.24 5.16
C CYS A 31 -19.00 -18.02 5.57
N VAL A 32 -18.61 -17.30 6.62
CA VAL A 32 -19.29 -16.11 7.15
C VAL A 32 -18.30 -14.96 7.24
N THR A 33 -18.65 -13.77 6.74
CA THR A 33 -17.75 -12.60 6.84
C THR A 33 -17.54 -12.20 8.31
N GLU A 34 -16.29 -11.93 8.67
CA GLU A 34 -15.84 -11.34 9.92
C GLU A 34 -16.62 -10.06 10.27
N ALA A 35 -17.07 -9.29 9.26
CA ALA A 35 -17.75 -8.04 9.41
C ALA A 35 -19.08 -8.19 10.16
N VAL A 36 -19.87 -9.21 9.82
CA VAL A 36 -21.17 -9.44 10.46
C VAL A 36 -21.03 -10.13 11.80
N VAL A 37 -19.99 -10.96 11.96
CA VAL A 37 -19.68 -11.58 13.23
C VAL A 37 -19.28 -10.50 14.25
N ALA A 38 -18.34 -9.63 13.89
CA ALA A 38 -17.93 -8.50 14.73
C ALA A 38 -19.11 -7.59 15.09
N ARG A 39 -20.00 -7.32 14.12
CA ARG A 39 -21.22 -6.54 14.36
C ARG A 39 -22.13 -7.21 15.39
N SER A 40 -22.42 -8.50 15.23
CA SER A 40 -23.25 -9.27 16.17
C SER A 40 -22.67 -9.28 17.58
N GLN A 41 -21.34 -9.27 17.71
CA GLN A 41 -20.63 -9.19 18.98
C GLN A 41 -20.51 -7.76 19.54
N ASN A 42 -21.12 -6.76 18.88
CA ASN A 42 -21.01 -5.35 19.25
C ASN A 42 -19.56 -4.85 19.38
N ARG A 43 -18.67 -5.31 18.50
CA ARG A 43 -17.24 -5.00 18.51
C ARG A 43 -16.96 -3.62 17.91
N TYR A 44 -17.09 -2.60 18.74
CA TYR A 44 -16.83 -1.21 18.36
C TYR A 44 -15.93 -0.50 19.36
N MET A 45 -15.21 0.51 18.86
CA MET A 45 -14.33 1.35 19.67
C MET A 45 -14.39 2.78 19.16
N SER A 46 -14.41 3.76 20.06
CA SER A 46 -14.29 5.17 19.71
C SER A 46 -12.83 5.59 19.53
N CYS A 47 -12.56 6.62 18.72
CA CYS A 47 -11.22 7.20 18.60
C CYS A 47 -10.69 7.73 19.94
N ARG A 48 -11.58 8.12 20.87
CA ARG A 48 -11.18 8.58 22.21
C ARG A 48 -10.62 7.44 23.04
N GLU A 49 -11.31 6.31 23.08
CA GLU A 49 -10.83 5.09 23.76
C GLU A 49 -9.51 4.63 23.14
N LEU A 50 -9.42 4.66 21.80
CA LEU A 50 -8.19 4.28 21.11
C LEU A 50 -7.04 5.24 21.40
N ALA A 51 -7.30 6.55 21.42
CA ALA A 51 -6.30 7.56 21.77
C ALA A 51 -5.80 7.41 23.22
N ASP A 52 -6.69 7.04 24.14
CA ASP A 52 -6.35 6.76 25.54
C ASP A 52 -5.46 5.52 25.66
N ASP A 53 -5.76 4.47 24.91
CA ASP A 53 -4.96 3.24 24.85
C ASP A 53 -3.59 3.46 24.20
N ILE A 54 -3.52 4.14 23.03
CA ILE A 54 -2.26 4.51 22.37
C ILE A 54 -1.38 5.31 23.33
N ARG A 55 -1.95 6.31 24.02
CA ARG A 55 -1.21 7.13 24.98
C ARG A 55 -0.67 6.30 26.14
N ALA A 56 -1.44 5.35 26.66
CA ALA A 56 -1.00 4.50 27.75
C ALA A 56 0.14 3.55 27.32
N LYS A 57 0.00 2.91 26.16
CA LYS A 57 0.98 1.93 25.64
C LYS A 57 2.30 2.58 25.21
N LEU A 58 2.26 3.81 24.72
CA LEU A 58 3.43 4.56 24.29
C LEU A 58 3.94 5.58 25.35
N ASP A 59 3.31 5.66 26.52
CA ASP A 59 3.57 6.68 27.57
C ASP A 59 3.65 8.13 27.06
N LEU A 60 2.77 8.52 26.12
CA LEU A 60 2.86 9.81 25.44
C LEU A 60 2.55 11.00 26.37
N LYS A 61 3.44 11.98 26.38
CA LYS A 61 3.24 13.27 27.06
C LYS A 61 2.50 14.27 26.14
N PRO A 62 1.88 15.33 26.68
CA PRO A 62 1.29 16.37 25.83
C PRO A 62 2.34 16.99 24.91
N GLY A 63 1.99 17.22 23.65
CA GLY A 63 2.92 17.74 22.65
C GLY A 63 3.84 16.68 22.03
N ALA A 64 3.61 15.40 22.29
CA ALA A 64 4.45 14.30 21.80
C ALA A 64 4.54 14.23 20.28
N ARG A 65 5.67 13.75 19.78
CA ARG A 65 5.93 13.50 18.36
C ARG A 65 5.84 12.01 18.09
N LEU A 66 4.78 11.60 17.40
CA LEU A 66 4.44 10.21 17.15
C LEU A 66 4.67 9.87 15.68
N ALA A 67 5.47 8.85 15.40
CA ALA A 67 5.62 8.34 14.03
C ALA A 67 4.59 7.26 13.72
N VAL A 68 4.05 7.30 12.50
CA VAL A 68 3.21 6.25 11.93
C VAL A 68 3.85 5.80 10.63
N VAL A 69 4.31 4.55 10.62
CA VAL A 69 5.24 4.00 9.62
C VAL A 69 4.49 3.07 8.68
N SER A 70 4.70 3.24 7.37
CA SER A 70 4.20 2.38 6.31
C SER A 70 2.70 2.03 6.39
N PRO A 71 1.79 2.98 6.65
CA PRO A 71 0.36 2.67 6.71
C PRO A 71 -0.20 2.33 5.33
N ILE A 72 -1.16 1.39 5.28
CA ILE A 72 -1.96 1.14 4.08
C ILE A 72 -2.72 2.41 3.70
N ALA A 73 -2.78 2.74 2.41
CA ALA A 73 -3.49 3.88 1.85
C ALA A 73 -5.00 3.58 1.73
N SER A 74 -5.74 3.75 2.84
CA SER A 74 -7.16 3.40 2.92
C SER A 74 -7.97 4.40 3.76
N ARG A 75 -9.04 4.93 3.15
CA ARG A 75 -10.05 5.75 3.84
C ARG A 75 -10.77 4.96 4.94
N ASN A 76 -11.13 3.72 4.63
CA ASN A 76 -11.98 2.91 5.49
C ASN A 76 -11.21 2.33 6.68
N ARG A 77 -9.90 2.10 6.53
CA ARG A 77 -9.16 1.32 7.52
C ARG A 77 -8.35 2.17 8.46
N PHE A 78 -7.65 3.14 7.90
CA PHE A 78 -6.55 3.77 8.61
C PHE A 78 -6.83 5.21 9.04
N ALA A 79 -7.79 5.88 8.40
CA ALA A 79 -8.11 7.28 8.71
C ALA A 79 -8.45 7.49 10.19
N LEU A 80 -9.35 6.70 10.78
CA LEU A 80 -9.72 6.86 12.19
C LEU A 80 -8.62 6.42 13.17
N VAL A 81 -7.76 5.48 12.77
CA VAL A 81 -6.55 5.12 13.56
C VAL A 81 -5.61 6.32 13.63
N LEU A 82 -5.38 7.02 12.52
CA LEU A 82 -4.58 8.26 12.49
C LEU A 82 -5.22 9.39 13.30
N ARG A 83 -6.54 9.53 13.25
CA ARG A 83 -7.25 10.52 14.07
C ARG A 83 -7.07 10.24 15.56
N ALA A 84 -7.16 8.99 15.98
CA ALA A 84 -6.89 8.59 17.36
C ALA A 84 -5.42 8.79 17.75
N ALA A 85 -4.47 8.47 16.88
CA ALA A 85 -3.05 8.73 17.08
C ALA A 85 -2.78 10.23 17.29
N ALA A 86 -3.39 11.10 16.46
CA ALA A 86 -3.30 12.55 16.61
C ALA A 86 -3.86 13.02 17.96
N MET A 87 -5.05 12.53 18.35
CA MET A 87 -5.66 12.84 19.65
C MET A 87 -4.76 12.41 20.82
N ALA A 88 -4.07 11.27 20.70
CA ALA A 88 -3.18 10.74 21.73
C ALA A 88 -1.99 11.67 22.03
N THR A 89 -1.52 12.42 21.03
CA THR A 89 -0.41 13.39 21.19
C THR A 89 -0.79 14.64 21.99
N ARG A 90 -2.09 14.96 22.10
CA ARG A 90 -2.61 16.16 22.78
C ARG A 90 -1.94 17.46 22.32
N GLY A 91 -2.06 17.78 21.03
CA GLY A 91 -1.49 18.99 20.43
C GLY A 91 -0.06 18.84 19.92
N GLY A 92 0.44 17.61 19.79
CA GLY A 92 1.77 17.31 19.30
C GLY A 92 1.85 17.21 17.77
N THR A 93 2.73 16.34 17.28
CA THR A 93 2.90 16.10 15.84
C THR A 93 2.78 14.63 15.52
N VAL A 94 2.06 14.30 14.46
CA VAL A 94 2.07 12.97 13.85
C VAL A 94 2.91 13.05 12.57
N VAL A 95 3.96 12.23 12.52
CA VAL A 95 4.84 12.06 11.35
C VAL A 95 4.42 10.79 10.64
N VAL A 96 3.90 10.90 9.42
CA VAL A 96 3.52 9.76 8.59
C VAL A 96 4.60 9.50 7.55
N GLN A 97 5.16 8.30 7.57
CA GLN A 97 6.04 7.81 6.51
C GLN A 97 5.28 6.80 5.66
N PHE A 98 5.10 7.11 4.38
CA PHE A 98 4.59 6.15 3.40
C PHE A 98 5.74 5.41 2.72
N SER A 99 5.52 4.13 2.42
CA SER A 99 6.37 3.35 1.51
C SER A 99 6.34 3.92 0.09
N LEU A 100 7.29 3.51 -0.75
CA LEU A 100 7.42 3.99 -2.13
C LEU A 100 7.29 2.85 -3.16
N PRO A 101 6.80 3.15 -4.36
CA PRO A 101 5.73 4.11 -4.64
C PRO A 101 4.33 3.57 -4.22
N TYR A 102 4.29 2.35 -3.69
CA TYR A 102 3.08 1.66 -3.26
C TYR A 102 3.15 1.32 -1.77
N ASP A 103 2.00 1.13 -1.13
CA ASP A 103 1.94 0.46 0.18
C ASP A 103 2.11 -1.07 0.05
N GLU A 104 2.07 -1.79 1.18
CA GLU A 104 2.32 -3.25 1.22
C GLU A 104 1.29 -4.08 0.41
N VAL A 105 0.10 -3.53 0.16
CA VAL A 105 -0.97 -4.19 -0.60
C VAL A 105 -1.07 -3.69 -2.05
N GLY A 106 -0.20 -2.76 -2.45
CA GLY A 106 -0.10 -2.29 -3.83
C GLY A 106 -0.87 -1.01 -4.16
N ASN A 107 -1.48 -0.32 -3.19
CA ASN A 107 -2.09 0.98 -3.46
C ASN A 107 -1.01 2.01 -3.78
N GLN A 108 -1.21 2.77 -4.86
CA GLN A 108 -0.30 3.84 -5.23
C GLN A 108 -0.44 5.03 -4.29
N VAL A 109 0.65 5.38 -3.60
CA VAL A 109 0.70 6.56 -2.71
C VAL A 109 1.39 7.76 -3.36
N ILE A 110 2.22 7.51 -4.38
CA ILE A 110 2.84 8.52 -5.24
C ILE A 110 3.04 7.94 -6.65
N ASP A 111 3.00 8.80 -7.67
CA ASP A 111 3.26 8.41 -9.05
C ASP A 111 4.63 7.70 -9.17
N PRO A 112 4.67 6.44 -9.65
CA PRO A 112 5.89 5.64 -9.71
C PRO A 112 6.97 6.26 -10.59
N GLU A 113 6.59 6.89 -11.70
CA GLU A 113 7.54 7.52 -12.62
C GLU A 113 8.17 8.76 -11.99
N PHE A 114 7.35 9.60 -11.36
CA PHE A 114 7.79 10.75 -10.59
C PHE A 114 8.77 10.31 -9.50
N ALA A 115 8.37 9.35 -8.65
CA ALA A 115 9.19 8.91 -7.52
C ALA A 115 10.53 8.32 -7.97
N ARG A 116 10.51 7.43 -8.97
CA ARG A 116 11.72 6.83 -9.53
C ARG A 116 12.67 7.87 -10.10
N THR A 117 12.14 8.81 -10.89
CA THR A 117 12.94 9.87 -11.50
C THR A 117 13.46 10.83 -10.44
N ARG A 118 12.64 11.22 -9.47
CA ARG A 118 13.00 12.10 -8.36
C ARG A 118 14.15 11.51 -7.57
N LEU A 119 14.02 10.28 -7.05
CA LEU A 119 15.07 9.62 -6.27
C LEU A 119 16.36 9.45 -7.07
N ARG A 120 16.27 9.14 -8.37
CA ARG A 120 17.46 9.06 -9.24
C ARG A 120 18.16 10.41 -9.34
N LEU A 121 17.42 11.49 -9.58
CA LEU A 121 17.98 12.85 -9.65
C LEU A 121 18.61 13.27 -8.31
N LYS A 122 17.96 12.98 -7.18
CA LYS A 122 18.49 13.28 -5.84
C LYS A 122 19.78 12.51 -5.53
N LYS A 123 19.87 11.23 -5.93
CA LYS A 123 21.12 10.43 -5.85
C LYS A 123 22.25 11.08 -6.64
N VAL A 124 21.99 11.46 -7.89
CA VAL A 124 22.99 12.17 -8.72
C VAL A 124 23.36 13.51 -8.10
N TYR A 125 22.39 14.27 -7.60
CA TYR A 125 22.62 15.58 -6.97
C TYR A 125 23.55 15.45 -5.76
N LYS A 126 23.28 14.49 -4.87
CA LYS A 126 24.16 14.19 -3.73
C LYS A 126 25.58 13.86 -4.17
N SER A 127 25.74 12.92 -5.11
CA SER A 127 27.07 12.54 -5.62
C SER A 127 27.82 13.71 -6.26
N LEU A 128 27.13 14.58 -6.99
CA LEU A 128 27.72 15.78 -7.58
C LEU A 128 28.15 16.78 -6.51
N LEU A 129 27.36 16.98 -5.45
CA LEU A 129 27.71 17.88 -4.34
C LEU A 129 28.94 17.39 -3.57
N GLU A 130 29.04 16.08 -3.32
CA GLU A 130 30.19 15.44 -2.68
C GLU A 130 31.46 15.56 -3.55
N ALA A 131 31.32 15.33 -4.86
CA ALA A 131 32.43 15.47 -5.81
C ALA A 131 32.81 16.93 -6.11
N ARG A 132 31.88 17.88 -5.91
CA ARG A 132 32.07 19.31 -6.26
C ARG A 132 33.34 19.90 -5.66
N GLY A 133 33.68 19.52 -4.41
CA GLY A 133 34.82 19.99 -3.61
C GLY A 133 35.73 20.99 -4.33
N ASN A 134 36.75 20.49 -5.03
CA ASN A 134 37.74 21.28 -5.78
C ASN A 134 37.50 21.29 -7.31
N THR A 135 36.31 20.93 -7.79
CA THR A 135 35.99 20.83 -9.22
C THR A 135 34.81 21.74 -9.60
N PRO A 136 35.04 23.06 -9.76
CA PRO A 136 33.99 24.03 -10.10
C PRO A 136 33.22 23.71 -11.38
N HIS A 137 33.82 22.97 -12.31
CA HIS A 137 33.16 22.54 -13.56
C HIS A 137 31.93 21.65 -13.33
N LEU A 138 31.85 20.95 -12.19
CA LEU A 138 30.66 20.16 -11.83
C LEU A 138 29.41 21.02 -11.60
N ASN A 139 29.56 22.34 -11.40
CA ASN A 139 28.43 23.25 -11.32
C ASN A 139 27.56 23.22 -12.58
N ILE A 140 28.13 22.89 -13.76
CA ILE A 140 27.36 22.73 -15.01
C ILE A 140 26.38 21.56 -14.90
N LEU A 141 26.80 20.43 -14.33
CA LEU A 141 25.92 19.28 -14.11
C LEU A 141 24.93 19.54 -12.97
N ILE A 142 25.39 20.21 -11.90
CA ILE A 142 24.54 20.56 -10.77
C ILE A 142 23.39 21.47 -11.20
N ARG A 143 23.63 22.49 -12.04
CA ARG A 143 22.53 23.36 -12.51
C ARG A 143 21.48 22.59 -13.31
N GLU A 144 21.89 21.61 -14.13
CA GLU A 144 20.97 20.80 -14.93
C GLU A 144 20.08 19.93 -14.02
N VAL A 145 20.68 19.30 -13.00
CA VAL A 145 19.94 18.49 -12.03
C VAL A 145 19.02 19.35 -11.16
N VAL A 146 19.46 20.53 -10.72
CA VAL A 146 18.63 21.49 -9.97
C VAL A 146 17.45 21.96 -10.83
N ALA A 147 17.68 22.34 -12.09
CA ALA A 147 16.60 22.70 -13.00
C ALA A 147 15.58 21.55 -13.16
N ALA A 148 16.06 20.31 -13.34
CA ALA A 148 15.20 19.14 -13.45
C ALA A 148 14.38 18.90 -12.17
N LEU A 149 14.99 18.93 -10.98
CA LEU A 149 14.28 18.76 -9.70
C LEU A 149 13.24 19.85 -9.47
N VAL A 150 13.59 21.12 -9.74
CA VAL A 150 12.69 22.26 -9.53
C VAL A 150 11.53 22.21 -10.52
N LEU A 151 11.77 21.94 -11.80
CA LEU A 151 10.71 21.82 -12.79
C LEU A 151 9.81 20.61 -12.52
N GLN A 152 10.37 19.49 -12.07
CA GLN A 152 9.59 18.31 -11.70
C GLN A 152 8.61 18.61 -10.56
N GLN A 153 9.03 19.39 -9.56
CA GLN A 153 8.16 19.88 -8.49
C GLN A 153 7.01 20.75 -9.03
N HIS A 154 7.20 21.44 -10.16
CA HIS A 154 6.20 22.31 -10.78
C HIS A 154 5.45 21.63 -11.95
N GLY A 155 5.35 20.30 -11.92
CA GLY A 155 4.49 19.54 -12.84
C GLY A 155 5.12 19.15 -14.18
N PHE A 156 6.41 19.44 -14.40
CA PHE A 156 7.12 18.94 -15.58
C PHE A 156 7.50 17.47 -15.38
N GLN A 157 7.38 16.65 -16.42
CA GLN A 157 7.96 15.30 -16.42
C GLN A 157 9.36 15.36 -17.03
N ILE A 158 10.35 14.79 -16.35
CA ILE A 158 11.73 14.73 -16.85
C ILE A 158 11.89 13.44 -17.65
N LEU A 159 11.97 13.56 -18.98
CA LEU A 159 12.00 12.42 -19.90
C LEU A 159 13.44 11.92 -20.13
N ALA A 160 14.39 12.84 -20.24
CA ALA A 160 15.79 12.52 -20.47
C ALA A 160 16.73 13.66 -20.03
N MET A 161 18.00 13.35 -19.80
CA MET A 161 19.07 14.31 -19.55
C MET A 161 20.35 13.84 -20.23
N ARG A 162 20.85 14.61 -21.22
CA ARG A 162 21.96 14.17 -22.10
C ARG A 162 23.21 13.76 -21.31
N LYS A 163 23.64 14.59 -20.36
CA LYS A 163 24.90 14.39 -19.62
C LYS A 163 24.78 13.46 -18.41
N ILE A 164 23.57 13.22 -17.92
CA ILE A 164 23.31 12.47 -16.67
C ILE A 164 22.73 11.08 -16.94
N MET A 165 21.76 10.97 -17.85
CA MET A 165 21.08 9.72 -18.16
C MET A 165 21.67 8.99 -19.37
N GLY A 166 22.63 9.61 -20.07
CA GLY A 166 23.24 9.06 -21.29
C GLY A 166 22.26 8.91 -22.46
N ARG A 167 21.12 9.60 -22.39
CA ARG A 167 20.04 9.62 -23.39
C ARG A 167 19.49 11.04 -23.49
N GLY A 168 18.98 11.41 -24.65
CA GLY A 168 18.40 12.74 -24.91
C GLY A 168 19.35 13.66 -25.69
N ILE A 169 18.75 14.59 -26.42
CA ILE A 169 19.47 15.51 -27.32
C ILE A 169 19.55 16.94 -26.80
N ALA A 170 18.90 17.26 -25.68
CA ALA A 170 18.97 18.52 -24.95
C ALA A 170 19.63 18.31 -23.58
N ASP A 171 20.08 19.37 -22.91
CA ASP A 171 20.54 19.27 -21.51
C ASP A 171 19.49 18.52 -20.66
N VAL A 172 18.22 18.91 -20.80
CA VAL A 172 17.06 18.20 -20.28
C VAL A 172 15.98 18.10 -21.36
N THR A 173 15.33 16.95 -21.48
CA THR A 173 14.09 16.80 -22.26
C THR A 173 12.93 16.69 -21.30
N VAL A 174 11.92 17.55 -21.46
CA VAL A 174 10.77 17.63 -20.55
C VAL A 174 9.46 17.41 -21.29
N ARG A 175 8.45 16.92 -20.57
CA ARG A 175 7.05 17.14 -20.90
C ARG A 175 6.50 18.21 -19.96
N ASP A 176 5.95 19.28 -20.49
CA ASP A 176 5.37 20.34 -19.68
C ASP A 176 4.00 19.94 -19.08
N PRO A 177 3.44 20.71 -18.14
CA PRO A 177 2.13 20.42 -17.55
C PRO A 177 0.98 20.38 -18.56
N GLY A 178 1.15 20.98 -19.75
CA GLY A 178 0.19 20.92 -20.86
C GLY A 178 0.33 19.66 -21.73
N GLY A 179 1.30 18.78 -21.43
CA GLY A 179 1.58 17.55 -22.17
C GLY A 179 2.54 17.72 -23.35
N ALA A 180 3.04 18.93 -23.61
CA ALA A 180 3.94 19.19 -24.73
C ALA A 180 5.36 18.74 -24.41
N VAL A 181 5.96 17.96 -25.32
CA VAL A 181 7.39 17.63 -25.24
C VAL A 181 8.22 18.82 -25.71
N ALA A 182 9.32 19.09 -25.01
CA ALA A 182 10.21 20.19 -25.31
C ALA A 182 11.67 19.88 -24.93
N PRO A 183 12.66 20.30 -25.76
CA PRO A 183 14.02 20.45 -25.29
C PRO A 183 14.12 21.62 -24.30
N LEU A 184 14.96 21.44 -23.28
CA LEU A 184 15.32 22.46 -22.30
C LEU A 184 16.84 22.59 -22.24
N GLU A 185 17.35 23.79 -22.52
CA GLU A 185 18.76 24.14 -22.34
C GLU A 185 18.93 24.96 -21.06
N VAL A 186 19.93 24.60 -20.25
CA VAL A 186 20.11 25.18 -18.91
C VAL A 186 21.39 26.01 -18.88
N THR A 187 21.31 27.24 -18.39
CA THR A 187 22.44 28.18 -18.33
C THR A 187 22.54 28.89 -16.98
N PHE A 188 23.70 29.49 -16.71
CA PHE A 188 23.84 30.41 -15.57
C PHE A 188 23.43 31.84 -15.94
N SER A 189 23.81 32.29 -17.13
CA SER A 189 23.68 33.70 -17.55
C SER A 189 23.47 33.92 -19.06
N GLU A 190 23.87 32.99 -19.93
CA GLU A 190 23.77 33.15 -21.39
C GLU A 190 22.35 32.80 -21.92
N VAL A 191 21.32 33.55 -21.49
CA VAL A 191 19.90 33.21 -21.78
C VAL A 191 19.61 33.16 -23.28
N GLU A 192 20.01 34.19 -24.03
CA GLU A 192 19.74 34.26 -25.47
C GLU A 192 20.37 33.09 -26.24
N LYS A 193 21.55 32.64 -25.82
CA LYS A 193 22.24 31.51 -26.43
C LYS A 193 21.49 30.21 -26.13
N ALA A 194 21.09 29.99 -24.87
CA ALA A 194 20.31 28.83 -24.48
C ALA A 194 18.96 28.78 -25.22
N VAL A 195 18.31 29.92 -25.40
CA VAL A 195 17.05 30.05 -26.18
C VAL A 195 17.27 29.66 -27.65
N ARG A 196 18.30 30.19 -28.31
CA ARG A 196 18.62 29.80 -29.70
C ARG A 196 18.96 28.32 -29.82
N GLN A 197 19.71 27.77 -28.85
CA GLN A 197 20.06 26.34 -28.82
C GLN A 197 18.83 25.44 -28.64
N ALA A 198 17.95 25.77 -27.69
CA ALA A 198 16.71 25.02 -27.48
C ALA A 198 15.78 25.10 -28.71
N ALA A 199 15.68 26.27 -29.34
CA ALA A 199 14.91 26.45 -30.58
C ALA A 199 15.47 25.59 -31.73
N ALA A 200 16.80 25.50 -31.86
CA ALA A 200 17.45 24.67 -32.86
C ALA A 200 17.21 23.17 -32.59
N LEU A 201 17.39 22.72 -31.34
CA LEU A 201 17.15 21.33 -30.93
C LEU A 201 15.70 20.88 -31.15
N LYS A 202 14.74 21.80 -31.05
CA LYS A 202 13.33 21.51 -31.35
C LYS A 202 13.16 21.04 -32.80
N ALA A 203 13.92 21.58 -33.75
CA ALA A 203 13.85 21.15 -35.15
C ALA A 203 14.32 19.70 -35.34
N ASP A 204 15.20 19.22 -34.46
CA ASP A 204 15.71 17.84 -34.44
C ASP A 204 14.82 16.88 -33.62
N MET A 205 13.72 17.38 -33.03
CA MET A 205 12.75 16.61 -32.23
C MET A 205 11.36 16.63 -32.86
N PRO A 206 10.99 15.60 -33.65
CA PRO A 206 9.69 15.54 -34.31
C PRO A 206 8.49 15.66 -33.36
N GLU A 207 8.62 15.17 -32.14
CA GLU A 207 7.60 15.20 -31.10
C GLU A 207 7.54 16.53 -30.33
N ALA A 208 8.55 17.41 -30.48
CA ALA A 208 8.64 18.64 -29.70
C ALA A 208 7.80 19.76 -30.30
N THR A 209 6.75 20.17 -29.59
CA THR A 209 5.89 21.28 -30.00
C THR A 209 6.31 22.61 -29.37
N ARG A 210 7.11 22.56 -28.30
CA ARG A 210 7.65 23.70 -27.55
C ARG A 210 9.17 23.60 -27.41
N ALA A 211 9.80 24.67 -26.94
CA ALA A 211 11.21 24.71 -26.55
C ALA A 211 11.36 25.63 -25.35
N TYR A 212 12.25 25.31 -24.43
CA TYR A 212 12.48 26.09 -23.22
C TYR A 212 13.97 26.38 -23.00
N ALA A 213 14.25 27.47 -22.31
CA ALA A 213 15.55 27.70 -21.68
C ALA A 213 15.35 27.95 -20.18
N ALA A 214 16.31 27.59 -19.35
CA ALA A 214 16.28 27.92 -17.93
C ALA A 214 17.58 28.55 -17.43
N THR A 215 17.46 29.58 -16.60
CA THR A 215 18.58 30.07 -15.78
C THR A 215 18.50 29.48 -14.39
N VAL A 216 19.66 29.09 -13.84
CA VAL A 216 19.78 28.61 -12.46
C VAL A 216 20.76 29.50 -11.71
N ASP A 217 20.28 30.18 -10.66
CA ASP A 217 21.13 30.90 -9.72
C ASP A 217 21.27 30.06 -8.45
N LEU A 218 22.42 29.40 -8.31
CA LEU A 218 22.71 28.53 -7.15
C LEU A 218 22.89 29.34 -5.85
N ALA A 219 23.28 30.61 -5.94
CA ALA A 219 23.49 31.46 -4.76
C ALA A 219 22.16 32.02 -4.24
N ARG A 220 21.29 32.48 -5.14
CA ARG A 220 19.94 32.96 -4.80
C ARG A 220 18.91 31.84 -4.66
N ARG A 221 19.26 30.62 -5.07
CA ARG A 221 18.40 29.43 -5.04
C ARG A 221 17.13 29.63 -5.86
N THR A 222 17.29 30.04 -7.12
CA THR A 222 16.18 30.30 -8.04
C THR A 222 16.39 29.67 -9.41
N VAL A 223 15.32 29.18 -10.02
CA VAL A 223 15.26 28.77 -11.43
C VAL A 223 14.29 29.68 -12.17
N THR A 224 14.71 30.30 -13.28
CA THR A 224 13.81 31.06 -14.17
C THR A 224 13.67 30.33 -15.49
N LEU A 225 12.43 30.08 -15.93
CA LEU A 225 12.09 29.39 -17.16
C LEU A 225 11.64 30.39 -18.23
N TYR A 226 12.13 30.21 -19.45
CA TYR A 226 11.86 31.08 -20.59
C TYR A 226 11.26 30.27 -21.73
N ASP A 227 10.29 30.87 -22.45
CA ASP A 227 9.83 30.35 -23.74
C ASP A 227 10.94 30.55 -24.79
N ALA A 228 11.32 29.46 -25.46
CA ALA A 228 12.33 29.47 -26.51
C ALA A 228 11.77 29.10 -27.89
N ALA A 229 10.45 29.01 -28.07
CA ALA A 229 9.83 28.52 -29.29
C ALA A 229 10.14 29.38 -30.53
N THR A 230 10.39 30.67 -30.35
CA THR A 230 10.65 31.62 -31.46
C THR A 230 12.13 31.98 -31.64
N GLY A 231 13.01 31.57 -30.72
CA GLY A 231 14.44 31.94 -30.76
C GLY A 231 14.72 33.44 -30.64
N GLY A 232 13.75 34.23 -30.15
CA GLY A 232 13.81 35.70 -30.12
C GLY A 232 14.87 36.27 -29.18
N ALA A 233 15.25 37.53 -29.42
CA ALA A 233 16.26 38.25 -28.63
C ALA A 233 15.75 38.67 -27.23
N GLU A 234 14.44 38.84 -27.06
CA GLU A 234 13.78 39.10 -25.77
C GLU A 234 12.93 37.89 -25.37
N PRO A 235 13.53 36.88 -24.70
CA PRO A 235 12.80 35.67 -24.34
C PRO A 235 11.81 35.94 -23.20
N ALA A 236 10.56 35.53 -23.40
CA ALA A 236 9.51 35.71 -22.41
C ALA A 236 9.72 34.77 -21.21
N VAL A 237 9.73 35.33 -20.00
CA VAL A 237 9.73 34.54 -18.76
C VAL A 237 8.36 33.86 -18.60
N VAL A 238 8.36 32.53 -18.51
CA VAL A 238 7.16 31.72 -18.32
C VAL A 238 7.10 31.06 -16.94
N GLY A 239 8.18 31.15 -16.15
CA GLY A 239 8.20 30.68 -14.77
C GLY A 239 9.36 31.24 -13.96
N PHE A 240 9.14 31.45 -12.66
CA PHE A 240 10.15 31.83 -11.70
C PHE A 240 9.95 31.01 -10.42
N TYR A 241 10.95 30.20 -10.07
CA TYR A 241 10.83 29.14 -9.08
C TYR A 241 11.94 29.27 -8.04
N PRO A 242 11.68 29.93 -6.89
CA PRO A 242 12.57 29.82 -5.74
C PRO A 242 12.52 28.39 -5.20
N TYR A 243 13.68 27.84 -4.82
CA TYR A 243 13.77 26.49 -4.27
C TYR A 243 14.51 26.43 -2.93
N GLY A 244 14.78 27.60 -2.32
CA GLY A 244 15.55 27.67 -1.08
C GLY A 244 14.94 26.92 0.09
N ASP A 245 13.62 26.85 0.17
CA ASP A 245 12.88 26.20 1.26
C ASP A 245 12.84 24.67 1.15
N VAL A 246 13.16 24.12 -0.03
CA VAL A 246 13.12 22.67 -0.31
C VAL A 246 14.49 22.10 -0.67
N GLU A 247 15.55 22.91 -0.65
CA GLU A 247 16.90 22.49 -1.04
C GLU A 247 17.43 21.37 -0.13
N GLU A 248 17.13 21.42 1.17
CA GLU A 248 17.54 20.38 2.12
C GLU A 248 16.85 19.05 1.80
N ASP A 249 15.54 19.07 1.55
CA ASP A 249 14.82 17.87 1.13
C ASP A 249 15.40 17.35 -0.19
N MET A 250 15.70 18.21 -1.18
CA MET A 250 16.32 17.83 -2.46
C MET A 250 17.64 17.06 -2.29
N ARG A 251 18.36 17.26 -1.17
CA ARG A 251 19.63 16.58 -0.89
C ARG A 251 19.48 15.20 -0.27
N ASP A 252 18.31 14.81 0.23
CA ASP A 252 18.08 13.46 0.76
C ASP A 252 17.75 12.45 -0.35
N PRO A 253 18.66 11.56 -0.76
CA PRO A 253 18.46 10.66 -1.88
C PRO A 253 17.52 9.47 -1.58
N GLU A 254 17.05 9.34 -0.35
CA GLU A 254 16.30 8.17 0.14
C GLU A 254 14.87 8.49 0.58
N ALA A 255 14.51 9.78 0.62
CA ALA A 255 13.17 10.23 0.95
C ALA A 255 12.64 11.22 -0.09
N ILE A 256 11.33 11.40 -0.14
CA ILE A 256 10.65 12.48 -0.85
C ILE A 256 9.77 13.19 0.18
N ALA A 257 10.01 14.46 0.44
CA ALA A 257 9.16 15.26 1.33
C ALA A 257 7.90 15.73 0.60
N GLU A 258 6.82 15.97 1.34
CA GLU A 258 5.57 16.50 0.78
C GLU A 258 5.79 17.80 -0.02
N ALA A 259 6.64 18.71 0.47
CA ALA A 259 6.91 20.00 -0.17
C ALA A 259 7.63 19.88 -1.53
N GLU A 260 8.28 18.74 -1.80
CA GLU A 260 9.01 18.49 -3.05
C GLU A 260 8.10 18.11 -4.22
N VAL A 261 6.82 17.84 -3.95
CA VAL A 261 5.91 17.23 -4.90
C VAL A 261 4.79 18.20 -5.25
N GLY A 262 4.67 18.53 -6.54
CA GLY A 262 3.59 19.38 -7.05
C GLY A 262 2.22 18.72 -6.98
N GLU A 263 1.18 19.51 -7.22
CA GLU A 263 -0.19 18.98 -7.35
C GLU A 263 -0.26 17.99 -8.53
N GLY A 264 -0.81 16.79 -8.28
CA GLY A 264 -1.08 15.78 -9.31
C GLY A 264 -0.32 14.46 -9.17
N ALA A 265 0.85 14.43 -8.53
CA ALA A 265 1.63 13.20 -8.39
C ALA A 265 1.14 12.25 -7.27
N PHE A 266 0.12 12.64 -6.50
CA PHE A 266 -0.39 11.86 -5.37
C PHE A 266 -1.78 11.25 -5.59
N ARG A 267 -2.44 11.56 -6.72
CA ARG A 267 -3.78 11.01 -6.97
C ARG A 267 -3.67 9.54 -7.31
N HIS A 268 -4.35 8.71 -6.53
CA HIS A 268 -4.47 7.30 -6.82
C HIS A 268 -5.18 7.10 -8.18
N PRO A 269 -4.65 6.28 -9.10
CA PRO A 269 -5.16 6.18 -10.48
C PRO A 269 -6.60 5.67 -10.57
N ILE A 270 -7.01 4.85 -9.59
CA ILE A 270 -8.35 4.23 -9.54
C ILE A 270 -9.33 5.08 -8.73
N THR A 271 -9.04 5.32 -7.45
CA THR A 271 -9.98 5.99 -6.53
C THR A 271 -10.00 7.51 -6.70
N GLY A 272 -8.98 8.11 -7.34
CA GLY A 272 -8.80 9.55 -7.46
C GLY A 272 -8.42 10.27 -6.16
N VAL A 273 -8.26 9.53 -5.05
CA VAL A 273 -7.96 10.08 -3.72
C VAL A 273 -6.47 10.43 -3.63
N ASP A 274 -6.17 11.59 -3.03
CA ASP A 274 -4.84 11.94 -2.54
C ASP A 274 -4.77 11.54 -1.05
N TYR A 275 -4.18 10.37 -0.78
CA TYR A 275 -4.13 9.81 0.57
C TYR A 275 -3.26 10.62 1.53
N ARG A 276 -2.21 11.28 1.01
CA ARG A 276 -1.40 12.21 1.77
C ARG A 276 -2.26 13.36 2.30
N ARG A 277 -3.06 13.96 1.44
CA ARG A 277 -3.96 15.06 1.82
C ARG A 277 -5.02 14.58 2.82
N LEU A 278 -5.66 13.44 2.54
CA LEU A 278 -6.64 12.83 3.43
C LEU A 278 -6.07 12.62 4.84
N TYR A 279 -4.87 12.03 4.94
CA TYR A 279 -4.25 11.71 6.22
C TYR A 279 -3.83 12.99 6.96
N ARG A 280 -3.29 13.97 6.23
CA ARG A 280 -2.97 15.30 6.77
C ARG A 280 -4.22 15.97 7.38
N GLU A 281 -5.31 16.03 6.64
CA GLU A 281 -6.57 16.62 7.09
C GLU A 281 -7.14 15.85 8.30
N THR A 282 -7.03 14.52 8.30
CA THR A 282 -7.51 13.67 9.39
C THR A 282 -6.70 13.87 10.68
N ILE A 283 -5.38 14.02 10.59
CA ILE A 283 -4.50 14.31 11.72
C ILE A 283 -4.79 15.71 12.29
N LEU A 284 -4.95 16.71 11.43
CA LEU A 284 -5.31 18.08 11.83
C LEU A 284 -6.67 18.09 12.55
N ALA A 285 -7.65 17.34 12.05
CA ALA A 285 -8.96 17.17 12.69
C ALA A 285 -8.90 16.42 14.04
N GLY A 286 -7.83 15.65 14.28
CA GLY A 286 -7.51 15.04 15.58
C GLY A 286 -6.77 15.98 16.54
N GLY A 287 -6.44 17.21 16.10
CA GLY A 287 -5.81 18.24 16.93
C GLY A 287 -4.28 18.16 17.02
N ALA A 288 -3.62 17.51 16.06
CA ALA A 288 -2.16 17.46 15.98
C ALA A 288 -1.63 18.11 14.69
N GLN A 289 -0.36 18.50 14.69
CA GLN A 289 0.34 18.86 13.46
C GLN A 289 0.61 17.60 12.63
N ALA A 290 0.64 17.77 11.31
CA ALA A 290 0.84 16.67 10.37
C ALA A 290 2.08 16.91 9.53
N GLU A 291 2.97 15.92 9.53
CA GLU A 291 4.11 15.84 8.63
C GLU A 291 4.01 14.54 7.83
N VAL A 292 4.15 14.63 6.51
CA VAL A 292 4.09 13.46 5.63
C VAL A 292 5.33 13.44 4.74
N PHE A 293 5.95 12.28 4.64
CA PHE A 293 7.01 12.04 3.68
C PHE A 293 6.97 10.59 3.19
N PHE A 294 7.74 10.31 2.15
CA PHE A 294 7.77 9.00 1.49
C PHE A 294 9.20 8.49 1.46
N ALA A 295 9.41 7.24 1.85
CA ALA A 295 10.73 6.61 1.86
C ALA A 295 10.60 5.08 1.80
N GLU A 296 11.61 4.41 1.24
CA GLU A 296 11.71 2.93 1.31
C GLU A 296 12.25 2.47 2.67
N ASN A 297 13.16 3.26 3.26
CA ASN A 297 13.71 2.97 4.58
C ASN A 297 12.82 3.58 5.66
N PRO A 298 12.07 2.78 6.45
CA PRO A 298 11.15 3.30 7.45
C PRO A 298 11.87 4.03 8.59
N LEU A 299 13.16 3.76 8.83
CA LEU A 299 13.96 4.42 9.87
C LEU A 299 14.20 5.91 9.58
N LYS A 300 13.88 6.39 8.37
CA LYS A 300 13.91 7.81 8.01
C LYS A 300 12.99 8.68 8.87
N VAL A 301 12.06 8.09 9.62
CA VAL A 301 11.28 8.84 10.62
C VAL A 301 12.14 9.51 11.68
N TYR A 302 13.34 8.97 11.97
CA TYR A 302 14.28 9.57 12.92
C TYR A 302 14.99 10.82 12.39
N ASP A 303 15.05 11.00 11.06
CA ASP A 303 15.56 12.23 10.43
C ASP A 303 14.58 13.40 10.63
N ARG A 304 13.33 13.11 11.04
CA ARG A 304 12.28 14.10 11.32
C ARG A 304 12.27 14.57 12.78
N GLY A 305 13.37 14.37 13.51
CA GLY A 305 13.53 14.81 14.90
C GLY A 305 13.21 13.73 15.94
N TYR A 306 13.31 14.11 17.21
CA TYR A 306 13.09 13.18 18.32
C TYR A 306 11.64 12.71 18.36
N LEU A 307 11.46 11.40 18.32
CA LEU A 307 10.16 10.74 18.45
C LEU A 307 9.93 10.37 19.91
N ASP A 308 8.67 10.31 20.32
CA ASP A 308 8.23 9.81 21.63
C ASP A 308 7.62 8.40 21.53
N GLY A 309 7.25 7.97 20.32
CA GLY A 309 6.73 6.64 20.04
C GLY A 309 6.59 6.37 18.54
N VAL A 310 6.45 5.10 18.19
CA VAL A 310 6.27 4.63 16.80
C VAL A 310 5.10 3.65 16.75
N ILE A 311 4.18 3.88 15.81
CA ILE A 311 3.14 2.93 15.41
C ILE A 311 3.52 2.38 14.04
N LEU A 312 3.70 1.05 13.95
CA LEU A 312 3.87 0.35 12.69
C LEU A 312 2.49 0.11 12.09
N GLY A 313 2.22 0.78 10.98
CA GLY A 313 0.94 0.76 10.26
C GLY A 313 0.81 -0.36 9.22
N GLU A 314 1.88 -1.12 9.00
CA GLU A 314 1.84 -2.36 8.22
C GLU A 314 0.99 -3.40 8.92
N VAL A 315 0.27 -4.17 8.13
CA VAL A 315 -0.50 -5.31 8.55
C VAL A 315 0.33 -6.57 8.38
N HIS A 316 0.88 -6.82 7.20
CA HIS A 316 1.59 -8.08 6.91
C HIS A 316 3.07 -7.98 7.21
N GLY A 317 3.68 -6.83 6.94
CA GLY A 317 5.12 -6.56 7.19
C GLY A 317 5.48 -6.25 8.64
N ARG A 318 4.48 -6.14 9.54
CA ARG A 318 4.63 -5.56 10.89
C ARG A 318 5.73 -6.16 11.75
N GLU A 319 5.88 -7.49 11.74
CA GLU A 319 6.90 -8.17 12.56
C GLU A 319 8.31 -7.90 12.05
N ALA A 320 8.51 -7.92 10.73
CA ALA A 320 9.79 -7.62 10.11
C ALA A 320 10.20 -6.16 10.37
N SER A 321 9.23 -5.23 10.27
CA SER A 321 9.45 -3.82 10.62
C SER A 321 9.73 -3.63 12.10
N ARG A 322 9.06 -4.38 12.98
CA ARG A 322 9.34 -4.36 14.42
C ARG A 322 10.76 -4.81 14.72
N GLU A 323 11.19 -5.93 14.14
CA GLU A 323 12.56 -6.43 14.26
C GLU A 323 13.60 -5.42 13.74
N LEU A 324 13.30 -4.72 12.64
CA LEU A 324 14.16 -3.67 12.10
C LEU A 324 14.34 -2.51 13.10
N PHE A 325 13.26 -1.99 13.68
CA PHE A 325 13.32 -0.89 14.65
C PHE A 325 14.03 -1.30 15.94
N LEU A 326 13.80 -2.52 16.43
CA LEU A 326 14.50 -3.06 17.60
C LEU A 326 15.99 -3.22 17.33
N SER A 327 16.36 -3.76 16.16
CA SER A 327 17.76 -3.95 15.74
C SER A 327 18.48 -2.63 15.51
N PHE A 328 17.78 -1.59 15.07
CA PHE A 328 18.30 -0.22 14.98
C PHE A 328 18.60 0.38 16.37
N GLY A 329 18.03 -0.19 17.44
CA GLY A 329 18.19 0.32 18.80
C GLY A 329 17.20 1.42 19.16
N ALA A 330 15.96 1.35 18.65
CA ALA A 330 14.89 2.25 19.03
C ALA A 330 14.77 2.35 20.56
N ARG A 331 14.90 3.58 21.09
CA ARG A 331 14.81 3.86 22.53
C ARG A 331 13.43 4.35 22.97
N VAL A 332 12.48 4.35 22.04
CA VAL A 332 11.08 4.74 22.24
C VAL A 332 10.20 3.51 22.10
N PRO A 333 9.00 3.49 22.70
CA PRO A 333 8.06 2.40 22.47
C PRO A 333 7.69 2.28 20.98
N VAL A 334 7.77 1.06 20.46
CA VAL A 334 7.38 0.70 19.08
C VAL A 334 6.26 -0.33 19.20
N VAL A 335 5.09 0.00 18.65
CA VAL A 335 3.90 -0.86 18.71
C VAL A 335 3.35 -1.13 17.32
N THR A 336 2.72 -2.28 17.14
CA THR A 336 1.96 -2.63 15.94
C THR A 336 0.47 -2.33 16.11
N LEU A 337 -0.30 -2.40 15.02
CA LEU A 337 -1.75 -2.16 15.07
C LEU A 337 -2.51 -3.19 15.92
N ASP A 338 -2.03 -4.43 16.00
CA ASP A 338 -2.61 -5.48 16.85
C ASP A 338 -2.29 -5.30 18.33
N GLU A 339 -1.27 -4.50 18.64
CA GLU A 339 -0.92 -4.13 20.01
C GLU A 339 -1.70 -2.91 20.52
N ILE A 340 -2.41 -2.13 19.70
CA ILE A 340 -3.24 -0.98 20.12
C ILE A 340 -4.73 -1.29 19.95
N GLY A 341 -5.55 -0.98 20.96
CA GLY A 341 -6.91 -1.49 21.12
C GLY A 341 -7.00 -2.80 21.93
N PRO A 342 -8.19 -3.41 22.00
CA PRO A 342 -8.41 -4.63 22.78
C PRO A 342 -7.83 -5.87 22.07
N PRO A 343 -7.26 -6.83 22.83
CA PRO A 343 -6.81 -8.10 22.26
C PRO A 343 -7.99 -8.93 21.71
N PRO A 344 -7.72 -9.95 20.88
CA PRO A 344 -6.39 -10.35 20.40
C PRO A 344 -5.91 -9.56 19.17
N TRP A 345 -6.77 -8.71 18.59
CA TRP A 345 -6.53 -8.09 17.28
C TRP A 345 -6.15 -6.62 17.32
N GLY A 346 -6.30 -5.95 18.46
CA GLY A 346 -6.18 -4.49 18.52
C GLY A 346 -7.07 -3.83 17.47
N VAL A 347 -6.46 -3.02 16.60
CA VAL A 347 -7.12 -2.33 15.48
C VAL A 347 -6.62 -2.77 14.11
N ILE A 348 -5.81 -3.84 14.02
CA ILE A 348 -5.16 -4.29 12.77
C ILE A 348 -6.14 -4.60 11.64
N GLY A 349 -7.33 -5.10 11.99
CA GLY A 349 -8.43 -5.39 11.08
C GLY A 349 -9.63 -4.46 11.22
N SER A 350 -9.44 -3.29 11.85
CA SER A 350 -10.55 -2.38 12.11
C SER A 350 -10.96 -1.60 10.87
N ASN A 351 -12.23 -1.22 10.79
CA ASN A 351 -12.78 -0.40 9.72
C ASN A 351 -13.61 0.76 10.28
N VAL A 352 -13.80 1.83 9.51
CA VAL A 352 -14.68 2.94 9.86
C VAL A 352 -16.11 2.42 9.93
N SER A 353 -16.72 2.53 11.12
CA SER A 353 -18.15 2.28 11.29
C SER A 353 -18.96 3.57 11.13
N ASN A 354 -18.47 4.67 11.69
CA ASN A 354 -19.08 5.98 11.58
C ASN A 354 -17.96 7.03 11.65
N TYR A 355 -17.76 7.77 10.57
CA TYR A 355 -16.69 8.77 10.49
C TYR A 355 -16.96 9.98 11.39
N ASP A 356 -18.21 10.46 11.40
CA ASP A 356 -18.62 11.66 12.14
C ASP A 356 -18.57 11.44 13.66
N GLU A 357 -19.01 10.27 14.11
CA GLU A 357 -18.91 9.86 15.52
C GLU A 357 -17.53 9.32 15.91
N CYS A 358 -16.58 9.24 14.96
CA CYS A 358 -15.24 8.69 15.16
C CYS A 358 -15.28 7.28 15.78
N ARG A 359 -16.04 6.38 15.15
CA ARG A 359 -16.29 5.01 15.63
C ARG A 359 -15.70 3.98 14.66
N LEU A 360 -14.87 3.10 15.19
CA LEU A 360 -14.28 1.95 14.50
C LEU A 360 -15.09 0.69 14.81
N LYS A 361 -15.21 -0.20 13.82
CA LYS A 361 -15.63 -1.60 13.98
C LYS A 361 -14.36 -2.45 14.05
N LEU A 362 -14.23 -3.29 15.07
CA LEU A 362 -13.06 -4.15 15.26
C LEU A 362 -13.29 -5.55 14.64
N LEU A 363 -12.26 -6.39 14.63
CA LEU A 363 -12.42 -7.81 14.33
C LEU A 363 -13.20 -8.55 15.44
N PRO A 364 -13.79 -9.72 15.12
CA PRO A 364 -14.41 -10.60 16.11
C PRO A 364 -13.44 -10.94 17.25
N GLU A 365 -13.96 -11.01 18.48
CA GLU A 365 -13.11 -11.26 19.66
C GLU A 365 -12.57 -12.69 19.68
N ASP A 366 -13.46 -13.69 19.57
CA ASP A 366 -13.11 -15.10 19.42
C ASP A 366 -13.85 -15.68 18.21
N ALA A 367 -13.25 -15.47 17.05
CA ALA A 367 -13.77 -15.94 15.77
C ALA A 367 -13.85 -17.47 15.73
N ASP A 368 -12.88 -18.13 16.33
CA ASP A 368 -12.76 -19.58 16.40
C ASP A 368 -13.91 -20.21 17.20
N ALA A 369 -14.19 -19.71 18.41
CA ALA A 369 -15.32 -20.17 19.21
C ALA A 369 -16.67 -19.86 18.54
N THR A 370 -16.75 -18.74 17.80
CA THR A 370 -17.96 -18.38 17.06
C THR A 370 -18.21 -19.34 15.89
N ALA A 371 -17.17 -19.72 15.15
CA ALA A 371 -17.27 -20.72 14.09
C ALA A 371 -17.77 -22.06 14.64
N GLU A 372 -17.27 -22.48 15.81
CA GLU A 372 -17.74 -23.67 16.52
C GLU A 372 -19.20 -23.58 16.98
N ALA A 373 -19.63 -22.42 17.47
CA ALA A 373 -21.03 -22.18 17.84
C ALA A 373 -21.96 -22.27 16.64
N ILE A 374 -21.59 -21.65 15.50
CA ILE A 374 -22.33 -21.74 14.24
C ILE A 374 -22.40 -23.21 13.78
N ARG A 375 -21.29 -23.95 13.82
CA ARG A 375 -21.23 -25.37 13.42
C ARG A 375 -22.23 -26.19 14.23
N ARG A 376 -22.25 -25.98 15.55
CA ARG A 376 -23.17 -26.67 16.46
C ARG A 376 -24.62 -26.32 16.18
N ALA A 377 -24.95 -25.04 16.00
CA ALA A 377 -26.29 -24.60 15.69
C ALA A 377 -26.81 -25.20 14.37
N ILE A 378 -25.96 -25.28 13.33
CA ILE A 378 -26.30 -25.94 12.07
C ILE A 378 -26.55 -27.44 12.31
N ARG A 379 -25.67 -28.13 13.05
CA ARG A 379 -25.83 -29.56 13.34
C ARG A 379 -27.12 -29.84 14.12
N GLU A 380 -27.47 -29.02 15.11
CA GLU A 380 -28.70 -29.17 15.89
C GLU A 380 -29.95 -29.01 15.03
N ARG A 381 -29.92 -28.07 14.08
CA ARG A 381 -31.05 -27.77 13.19
C ARG A 381 -31.20 -28.76 12.03
N SER A 382 -30.13 -28.99 11.26
CA SER A 382 -30.16 -29.76 10.02
C SER A 382 -29.71 -31.22 10.17
N ARG A 383 -29.10 -31.57 11.31
CA ARG A 383 -28.40 -32.84 11.54
C ARG A 383 -27.25 -33.11 10.57
N LYS A 384 -26.69 -32.06 9.95
CA LYS A 384 -25.56 -32.18 9.02
C LYS A 384 -24.23 -31.82 9.67
N ASP A 385 -23.19 -32.58 9.33
CA ASP A 385 -21.81 -32.31 9.74
C ASP A 385 -21.16 -31.40 8.72
N VAL A 386 -20.97 -30.14 9.08
CA VAL A 386 -20.35 -29.10 8.23
C VAL A 386 -19.13 -28.53 8.92
N GLU A 387 -18.30 -27.82 8.16
CA GLU A 387 -17.28 -26.94 8.73
C GLU A 387 -17.67 -25.47 8.55
N VAL A 388 -17.15 -24.61 9.42
CA VAL A 388 -17.44 -23.17 9.42
C VAL A 388 -16.14 -22.38 9.35
N LEU A 389 -16.11 -21.39 8.46
CA LEU A 389 -15.00 -20.48 8.27
C LEU A 389 -15.49 -19.04 8.45
N ILE A 390 -14.84 -18.27 9.31
CA ILE A 390 -15.00 -16.83 9.38
C ILE A 390 -13.91 -16.19 8.52
N PHE A 391 -14.31 -15.63 7.38
CA PHE A 391 -13.39 -15.04 6.42
C PHE A 391 -13.33 -13.52 6.59
N GLY A 392 -12.15 -12.93 6.42
CA GLY A 392 -11.95 -11.49 6.25
C GLY A 392 -11.70 -11.16 4.79
N ASP A 393 -10.99 -10.06 4.53
CA ASP A 393 -10.53 -9.71 3.18
C ASP A 393 -9.74 -10.86 2.54
N GLY A 394 -9.99 -11.15 1.26
CA GLY A 394 -9.34 -12.22 0.51
C GLY A 394 -7.84 -12.02 0.30
N ALA A 395 -7.17 -12.96 -0.36
CA ALA A 395 -5.78 -12.77 -0.82
C ALA A 395 -5.69 -12.61 -2.34
N TYR A 396 -6.77 -12.12 -2.97
CA TYR A 396 -6.81 -11.91 -4.41
C TYR A 396 -5.98 -10.69 -4.79
N LYS A 397 -5.08 -10.87 -5.76
CA LYS A 397 -4.40 -9.75 -6.43
C LYS A 397 -5.08 -9.52 -7.75
N ASP A 398 -5.69 -8.36 -7.91
CA ASP A 398 -6.24 -7.96 -9.20
C ASP A 398 -5.08 -7.78 -10.20
N PRO A 399 -5.06 -8.54 -11.32
CA PRO A 399 -3.99 -8.47 -12.30
C PRO A 399 -3.97 -7.14 -13.08
N ASP A 400 -5.10 -6.42 -13.17
CA ASP A 400 -5.18 -5.17 -13.93
C ASP A 400 -4.64 -4.00 -13.11
N THR A 401 -4.96 -3.98 -11.82
CA THR A 401 -4.58 -2.88 -10.92
C THR A 401 -3.31 -3.17 -10.12
N GLY A 402 -2.96 -4.45 -9.93
CA GLY A 402 -1.84 -4.89 -9.11
C GLY A 402 -2.07 -4.77 -7.61
N ILE A 403 -3.30 -4.44 -7.17
CA ILE A 403 -3.67 -4.26 -5.77
C ILE A 403 -4.17 -5.59 -5.21
N TYR A 404 -3.74 -5.92 -4.00
CA TYR A 404 -4.28 -7.01 -3.22
C TYR A 404 -5.54 -6.57 -2.47
N GLU A 405 -6.60 -7.35 -2.55
CA GLU A 405 -7.77 -7.27 -1.67
C GLU A 405 -7.47 -7.92 -0.32
N LEU A 406 -6.31 -7.65 0.28
CA LEU A 406 -5.80 -8.30 1.50
C LEU A 406 -5.44 -7.25 2.54
N ALA A 407 -6.41 -6.45 2.98
CA ALA A 407 -6.14 -5.55 4.08
C ALA A 407 -6.09 -6.36 5.38
N ASP A 408 -7.00 -7.31 5.62
CA ASP A 408 -7.01 -8.16 6.83
C ASP A 408 -5.72 -8.93 7.10
N PRO A 409 -5.35 -9.13 8.39
CA PRO A 409 -4.11 -9.82 8.75
C PRO A 409 -4.05 -11.24 8.19
N TYR A 410 -5.22 -11.87 8.04
CA TYR A 410 -5.38 -13.20 7.45
C TYR A 410 -6.70 -13.27 6.69
N PRO A 411 -6.76 -13.97 5.54
CA PRO A 411 -8.04 -14.24 4.89
C PRO A 411 -9.00 -15.06 5.76
N ALA A 412 -8.48 -16.02 6.53
CA ALA A 412 -9.24 -16.81 7.48
C ALA A 412 -9.04 -16.24 8.89
N ILE A 413 -10.04 -15.54 9.42
CA ILE A 413 -10.00 -14.89 10.72
C ILE A 413 -10.33 -15.88 11.85
N GLY A 414 -11.23 -16.82 11.59
CA GLY A 414 -11.55 -17.90 12.53
C GLY A 414 -12.09 -19.13 11.80
N GLN A 415 -11.97 -20.30 12.42
CA GLN A 415 -12.36 -21.55 11.79
C GLN A 415 -12.72 -22.64 12.82
N SER A 416 -13.65 -23.50 12.43
CA SER A 416 -13.96 -24.72 13.16
C SER A 416 -12.79 -25.71 13.14
N GLU A 417 -12.78 -26.61 14.10
CA GLU A 417 -11.70 -27.57 14.38
C GLU A 417 -11.32 -28.43 13.18
N GLY A 418 -12.30 -28.89 12.38
CA GLY A 418 -12.04 -29.74 11.23
C GLY A 418 -11.24 -29.06 10.12
N LEU A 419 -11.32 -27.73 9.98
CA LEU A 419 -10.48 -26.98 9.03
C LEU A 419 -9.06 -26.75 9.53
N ARG A 420 -8.82 -26.75 10.85
CA ARG A 420 -7.47 -26.52 11.42
C ARG A 420 -6.50 -27.66 11.15
N THR A 421 -7.04 -28.86 10.97
CA THR A 421 -6.26 -30.10 10.77
C THR A 421 -5.94 -30.33 9.29
N VAL A 422 -6.73 -29.77 8.36
CA VAL A 422 -6.53 -29.89 6.91
C VAL A 422 -5.60 -28.78 6.41
N ARG A 423 -4.31 -28.88 6.78
CA ARG A 423 -3.40 -27.72 6.69
C ARG A 423 -2.87 -27.38 5.31
N LEU A 424 -2.74 -28.33 4.38
CA LEU A 424 -2.04 -28.07 3.12
C LEU A 424 -2.68 -28.80 1.94
N ARG A 425 -3.08 -28.05 0.90
CA ARG A 425 -3.33 -28.64 -0.40
C ARG A 425 -1.99 -28.93 -1.07
N THR A 426 -1.59 -30.20 -1.07
CA THR A 426 -0.48 -30.69 -1.90
C THR A 426 -1.06 -31.35 -3.14
N GLY A 427 -0.53 -31.00 -4.31
CA GLY A 427 -0.92 -31.61 -5.57
C GLY A 427 0.31 -32.09 -6.32
N LEU A 428 0.30 -33.35 -6.74
CA LEU A 428 1.18 -33.80 -7.82
C LEU A 428 0.81 -32.99 -9.08
N LYS A 429 1.80 -32.57 -9.87
CA LYS A 429 1.56 -31.95 -11.19
C LYS A 429 1.05 -33.00 -12.18
N LEU A 430 -0.20 -33.44 -11.96
CA LEU A 430 -0.86 -34.50 -12.72
C LEU A 430 -0.78 -34.24 -14.22
N LYS A 431 -0.97 -32.98 -14.66
CA LYS A 431 -0.83 -32.58 -16.07
C LYS A 431 0.56 -32.87 -16.62
N MET A 432 1.62 -32.50 -15.89
CA MET A 432 3.00 -32.76 -16.30
C MET A 432 3.29 -34.25 -16.40
N HIS A 433 2.80 -35.06 -15.45
CA HIS A 433 2.95 -36.52 -15.52
C HIS A 433 2.14 -37.13 -16.68
N VAL A 434 0.92 -36.65 -16.92
CA VAL A 434 0.11 -37.06 -18.09
C VAL A 434 0.84 -36.71 -19.38
N ASP A 435 1.35 -35.48 -19.52
CA ASP A 435 2.07 -35.04 -20.72
C ASP A 435 3.36 -35.85 -20.93
N THR A 436 4.10 -36.12 -19.85
CA THR A 436 5.32 -36.94 -19.89
C THR A 436 5.02 -38.35 -20.36
N LEU A 437 4.01 -39.00 -19.76
CA LEU A 437 3.63 -40.37 -20.12
C LEU A 437 3.01 -40.44 -21.53
N TYR A 438 2.28 -39.41 -21.94
CA TYR A 438 1.75 -39.30 -23.30
C TYR A 438 2.86 -39.12 -24.35
N GLN A 439 3.86 -38.27 -24.08
CA GLN A 439 5.05 -38.13 -24.94
C GLN A 439 5.89 -39.41 -25.04
N GLN A 440 5.83 -40.27 -24.02
CA GLN A 440 6.43 -41.61 -24.04
C GLN A 440 5.63 -42.63 -24.86
N GLY A 441 4.53 -42.21 -25.50
CA GLY A 441 3.73 -43.05 -26.39
C GLY A 441 2.72 -43.96 -25.69
N LEU A 442 2.45 -43.74 -24.40
CA LEU A 442 1.47 -44.54 -23.65
C LEU A 442 0.04 -44.18 -24.04
N SER A 443 -0.81 -45.21 -24.12
CA SER A 443 -2.25 -45.05 -24.28
C SER A 443 -2.89 -44.42 -23.05
N ARG A 444 -4.08 -43.84 -23.22
CA ARG A 444 -4.83 -43.18 -22.15
C ARG A 444 -5.09 -44.15 -20.98
N GLU A 445 -5.38 -45.41 -21.29
CA GLU A 445 -5.64 -46.48 -20.32
C GLU A 445 -4.38 -46.81 -19.50
N GLU A 446 -3.20 -46.85 -20.13
CA GLU A 446 -1.93 -47.09 -19.45
C GLU A 446 -1.50 -45.91 -18.58
N ILE A 447 -1.72 -44.68 -19.05
CA ILE A 447 -1.47 -43.45 -18.28
C ILE A 447 -2.35 -43.42 -17.03
N ALA A 448 -3.66 -43.69 -17.17
CA ALA A 448 -4.60 -43.73 -16.05
C ALA A 448 -4.21 -44.81 -15.02
N SER A 449 -3.79 -45.98 -15.49
CA SER A 449 -3.30 -47.07 -14.63
C SER A 449 -2.06 -46.65 -13.83
N ARG A 450 -1.05 -46.07 -14.47
CA ARG A 450 0.18 -45.61 -13.79
C ARG A 450 -0.06 -44.49 -12.78
N LEU A 451 -0.97 -43.56 -13.10
CA LEU A 451 -1.33 -42.45 -12.20
C LEU A 451 -2.20 -42.90 -11.02
N SER A 452 -2.96 -43.99 -11.18
CA SER A 452 -3.72 -44.59 -10.08
C SER A 452 -2.81 -45.32 -9.07
N GLY A 453 -1.73 -45.95 -9.54
CA GLY A 453 -0.77 -46.66 -8.70
C GLY A 453 0.28 -45.78 -8.01
N ALA A 454 0.54 -44.57 -8.51
CA ALA A 454 1.55 -43.65 -7.96
C ALA A 454 1.08 -42.84 -6.72
N ARG A 455 -0.17 -43.03 -6.25
CA ARG A 455 -0.70 -42.30 -5.09
C ARG A 455 -0.07 -42.70 -3.74
N SER A 456 0.70 -43.79 -3.70
CA SER A 456 1.16 -44.42 -2.45
C SER A 456 2.68 -44.46 -2.23
N ALA A 457 3.50 -43.73 -3.01
CA ALA A 457 4.94 -43.73 -2.83
C ALA A 457 5.54 -42.33 -2.90
N GLY A 458 6.14 -41.90 -1.79
CA GLY A 458 7.23 -40.90 -1.72
C GLY A 458 6.97 -39.57 -2.42
N ALA A 459 6.55 -38.57 -1.65
CA ALA A 459 6.56 -37.17 -2.06
C ALA A 459 8.00 -36.65 -2.14
N ASP A 460 8.71 -36.94 -3.22
CA ASP A 460 9.95 -36.24 -3.57
C ASP A 460 9.99 -35.95 -5.08
N GLU A 461 10.47 -34.74 -5.38
CA GLU A 461 10.69 -34.14 -6.70
C GLU A 461 9.44 -33.55 -7.42
N VAL A 462 9.28 -32.23 -7.26
CA VAL A 462 8.38 -31.30 -7.99
C VAL A 462 6.89 -31.28 -7.55
N GLY A 463 6.65 -31.12 -6.25
CA GLY A 463 5.33 -30.73 -5.72
C GLY A 463 4.98 -29.25 -5.96
N THR A 464 3.70 -28.89 -5.86
CA THR A 464 3.27 -27.47 -5.78
C THR A 464 3.64 -26.88 -4.41
N THR A 465 4.02 -25.59 -4.35
CA THR A 465 4.15 -24.87 -3.06
C THR A 465 2.85 -25.04 -2.26
N PRO A 466 2.91 -25.60 -1.05
CA PRO A 466 1.70 -25.91 -0.29
C PRO A 466 0.97 -24.62 0.08
N ARG A 467 -0.35 -24.61 -0.10
CA ARG A 467 -1.20 -23.47 0.27
C ARG A 467 -2.16 -23.89 1.38
N ASN A 468 -2.36 -22.99 2.33
CA ASN A 468 -3.35 -23.18 3.39
C ASN A 468 -4.76 -23.24 2.76
N LEU A 469 -5.47 -24.33 3.03
CA LEU A 469 -6.79 -24.58 2.47
C LEU A 469 -7.79 -23.50 2.91
N SER A 470 -7.79 -23.14 4.18
CA SER A 470 -8.69 -22.13 4.75
C SER A 470 -8.49 -20.77 4.11
N SER A 471 -7.24 -20.38 3.82
CA SER A 471 -6.96 -19.12 3.12
C SER A 471 -7.48 -19.12 1.68
N LEU A 472 -7.43 -20.27 0.99
CA LEU A 472 -7.99 -20.40 -0.36
C LEU A 472 -9.53 -20.33 -0.33
N VAL A 473 -10.17 -20.99 0.63
CA VAL A 473 -11.63 -20.97 0.78
C VAL A 473 -12.11 -19.58 1.19
N ALA A 474 -11.41 -18.92 2.11
CA ALA A 474 -11.70 -17.54 2.50
C ALA A 474 -11.61 -16.59 1.30
N THR A 475 -10.55 -16.67 0.51
CA THR A 475 -10.40 -15.84 -0.70
C THR A 475 -11.52 -16.13 -1.71
N LEU A 476 -11.91 -17.39 -1.88
CA LEU A 476 -13.04 -17.75 -2.74
C LEU A 476 -14.36 -17.15 -2.20
N ALA A 477 -14.59 -17.23 -0.89
CA ALA A 477 -15.78 -16.70 -0.26
C ALA A 477 -15.87 -15.18 -0.40
N ASP A 478 -14.75 -14.48 -0.18
CA ASP A 478 -14.66 -13.03 -0.32
C ASP A 478 -14.94 -12.58 -1.76
N LEU A 479 -14.34 -13.24 -2.76
CA LEU A 479 -14.63 -12.96 -4.18
C LEU A 479 -16.11 -13.15 -4.56
N VAL A 480 -16.82 -14.06 -3.88
CA VAL A 480 -18.26 -14.30 -4.10
C VAL A 480 -19.12 -13.28 -3.35
N ALA A 481 -18.73 -12.91 -2.13
CA ALA A 481 -19.45 -11.94 -1.32
C ALA A 481 -19.29 -10.52 -1.88
N GLY A 482 -18.08 -10.18 -2.34
CA GLY A 482 -17.65 -8.86 -2.77
C GLY A 482 -17.49 -7.88 -1.61
N SER A 483 -16.66 -6.86 -1.80
CA SER A 483 -16.41 -5.83 -0.79
C SER A 483 -17.54 -4.80 -0.65
N ALA A 484 -18.46 -4.76 -1.61
CA ALA A 484 -19.67 -3.95 -1.53
C ALA A 484 -20.72 -4.67 -0.69
N ASP A 485 -21.37 -3.96 0.22
CA ASP A 485 -22.37 -4.42 1.20
C ASP A 485 -23.66 -4.99 0.53
N ALA A 486 -23.50 -5.97 -0.37
CA ALA A 486 -24.51 -6.57 -1.22
C ALA A 486 -25.45 -7.52 -0.44
N GLY A 487 -25.41 -7.40 0.90
CA GLY A 487 -26.20 -8.18 1.83
C GLY A 487 -25.95 -9.68 1.73
N THR A 488 -24.78 -10.12 1.24
CA THR A 488 -24.46 -11.55 1.03
C THR A 488 -23.34 -12.02 1.98
N PRO A 489 -23.54 -12.00 3.31
CA PRO A 489 -22.45 -12.25 4.27
C PRO A 489 -22.07 -13.73 4.44
N ILE A 490 -22.83 -14.65 3.83
CA ILE A 490 -22.64 -16.09 3.98
C ILE A 490 -22.42 -16.73 2.61
N VAL A 491 -21.37 -17.53 2.46
CA VAL A 491 -21.07 -18.31 1.25
C VAL A 491 -20.93 -19.77 1.64
N VAL A 492 -21.58 -20.68 0.91
CA VAL A 492 -21.43 -22.12 1.12
C VAL A 492 -20.55 -22.68 0.01
N VAL A 493 -19.49 -23.38 0.39
CA VAL A 493 -18.56 -24.03 -0.52
C VAL A 493 -18.74 -25.54 -0.42
N ARG A 494 -19.20 -26.15 -1.52
CA ARG A 494 -19.51 -27.59 -1.61
C ARG A 494 -18.44 -28.36 -2.37
N GLY A 495 -18.11 -29.56 -1.88
CA GLY A 495 -17.21 -30.50 -2.56
C GLY A 495 -15.73 -30.08 -2.55
N TYR A 496 -15.33 -29.19 -1.64
CA TYR A 496 -13.96 -28.66 -1.59
C TYR A 496 -13.01 -29.51 -0.75
N LEU A 497 -13.51 -30.14 0.32
CA LEU A 497 -12.74 -31.07 1.14
C LEU A 497 -12.59 -32.42 0.42
N PRO A 498 -11.38 -33.00 0.36
CA PRO A 498 -11.18 -34.31 -0.23
C PRO A 498 -12.02 -35.36 0.52
N SER A 499 -12.64 -36.25 -0.23
CA SER A 499 -13.53 -37.30 0.27
C SER A 499 -12.81 -38.41 1.05
N GLU A 500 -11.51 -38.30 1.29
CA GLU A 500 -10.73 -39.29 2.05
C GLU A 500 -10.77 -38.96 3.54
N GLY A 501 -11.63 -39.67 4.28
CA GLY A 501 -11.75 -39.56 5.73
C GLY A 501 -13.17 -39.39 6.29
N ARG A 502 -14.23 -39.67 5.52
CA ARG A 502 -15.58 -39.88 6.09
C ARG A 502 -15.77 -41.31 6.54
#